data_AF-A0A2D9CHZ1-F1
#
_entry.id   AF-A0A2D9CHZ1-F1
#
_cell.length_a   1.000
_cell.length_b   1.000
_cell.length_c   1.000
_cell.angle_alpha   90.00
_cell.angle_beta   90.00
_cell.angle_gamma   90.00
#
_symmetry.space_group_name_H-M   'P 1'
#
loop_
_entity.id
_entity.type
_entity.pdbx_description
1 polymer ?
#
loop_
_entity_poly.entity_id
_entity_poly.type
_entity_poly.pdbx_seq_one_letter_code
_entity_poly.pdbx_strand_id
1 'polypeptide(L)'
;MATTAAPYGLKPVKRADGMAYAGAMSQYLIDPAGEATNLFNGQVVHIGADGYIALSTATGADGTTNAFPTGTTLTGSLGVFMGVEYVDATSGQLTFSQYYPSATVAASGTAIKAFVVDDPNVLFQVQADGAMDQSDIGANTFFAAAQSTSTGNTKTGNSTSAVDATTVTTTAAFRIVAAASPIGDAFPDLLVKINPGYSSMTNAVGL
;
A
#
# COMPACT_ATOMS: atom_id res chain seq x y z
N MET A 1 -8.85 -23.16 3.21
CA MET A 1 -10.03 -22.54 2.61
C MET A 1 -10.49 -21.39 3.47
N ALA A 2 -9.97 -20.20 3.21
CA ALA A 2 -10.60 -18.96 3.69
C ALA A 2 -12.01 -18.89 3.09
N THR A 3 -13.04 -19.10 3.90
CA THR A 3 -14.45 -19.03 3.47
C THR A 3 -15.04 -17.63 3.59
N THR A 4 -14.24 -16.65 4.01
CA THR A 4 -14.66 -15.29 4.30
C THR A 4 -13.58 -14.33 3.85
N ALA A 5 -13.97 -13.31 3.10
CA ALA A 5 -13.11 -12.19 2.77
C ALA A 5 -12.81 -11.40 4.07
N ALA A 6 -11.53 -11.36 4.45
CA ALA A 6 -11.01 -10.62 5.58
C ALA A 6 -9.69 -9.93 5.18
N PRO A 7 -9.74 -9.02 4.19
CA PRO A 7 -8.54 -8.40 3.65
C PRO A 7 -7.84 -7.56 4.71
N TYR A 8 -6.50 -7.52 4.61
CA TYR A 8 -5.61 -6.88 5.57
C TYR A 8 -4.60 -5.93 4.89
N GLY A 9 -4.83 -5.58 3.63
CA GLY A 9 -3.89 -4.83 2.81
C GLY A 9 -2.63 -5.60 2.45
N LEU A 10 -1.62 -4.86 2.01
CA LEU A 10 -0.34 -5.40 1.57
C LEU A 10 0.58 -5.63 2.77
N LYS A 11 0.96 -6.89 3.00
CA LYS A 11 1.91 -7.26 4.05
C LYS A 11 3.26 -7.63 3.45
N PRO A 12 4.36 -6.94 3.74
CA PRO A 12 5.68 -7.34 3.22
C PRO A 12 6.09 -8.69 3.82
N VAL A 13 6.57 -9.62 2.97
CA VAL A 13 6.94 -10.99 3.40
C VAL A 13 8.41 -11.31 3.14
N LYS A 14 8.87 -11.09 1.91
CA LYS A 14 10.23 -11.43 1.46
C LYS A 14 10.62 -10.58 0.29
N ARG A 15 11.90 -10.54 -0.06
CA ARG A 15 12.34 -9.96 -1.33
C ARG A 15 12.21 -10.98 -2.47
N ALA A 16 12.00 -10.49 -3.68
CA ALA A 16 11.85 -11.28 -4.90
C ALA A 16 13.15 -12.02 -5.28
N ASP A 17 14.30 -11.54 -4.80
CA ASP A 17 15.62 -12.19 -4.96
C ASP A 17 15.83 -13.41 -4.04
N GLY A 18 14.85 -13.75 -3.21
CA GLY A 18 14.92 -14.87 -2.28
C GLY A 18 15.55 -14.54 -0.93
N MET A 19 16.02 -13.30 -0.72
CA MET A 19 16.46 -12.86 0.60
C MET A 19 15.27 -12.67 1.56
N ALA A 20 15.49 -13.00 2.82
CA ALA A 20 14.52 -12.67 3.87
C ALA A 20 14.33 -11.15 3.90
N TYR A 21 13.09 -10.70 4.00
CA TYR A 21 12.82 -9.28 4.20
C TYR A 21 13.19 -8.93 5.64
N ALA A 22 14.25 -8.14 5.83
CA ALA A 22 14.79 -7.79 7.14
C ALA A 22 14.02 -6.67 7.87
N GLY A 23 12.79 -6.35 7.43
CA GLY A 23 12.00 -5.26 8.02
C GLY A 23 12.50 -3.86 7.67
N ALA A 24 13.25 -3.71 6.58
CA ALA A 24 13.80 -2.42 6.17
C ALA A 24 12.67 -1.47 5.72
N MET A 25 12.51 -0.36 6.44
CA MET A 25 11.55 0.71 6.16
C MET A 25 12.28 2.04 6.08
N SER A 26 11.88 2.88 5.12
CA SER A 26 12.35 4.25 5.01
C SER A 26 11.42 5.20 5.79
N GLN A 27 11.98 6.27 6.33
CA GLN A 27 11.23 7.30 7.03
C GLN A 27 10.92 8.46 6.09
N TYR A 28 9.67 8.90 6.12
CA TYR A 28 9.15 10.04 5.37
C TYR A 28 8.31 10.92 6.30
N LEU A 29 7.94 12.11 5.83
CA LEU A 29 7.13 13.06 6.61
C LEU A 29 5.69 13.07 6.13
N ILE A 30 4.77 13.22 7.08
CA ILE A 30 3.37 13.62 6.87
C ILE A 30 3.30 15.13 7.15
N ASP A 31 2.39 15.86 6.46
CA ASP A 31 2.24 17.30 6.66
C ASP A 31 2.08 17.61 8.16
N PRO A 32 2.96 18.41 8.77
CA PRO A 32 2.84 18.80 10.16
C PRO A 32 1.54 19.55 10.47
N ALA A 33 0.91 20.19 9.48
CA ALA A 33 -0.41 20.82 9.61
C ALA A 33 -1.57 19.80 9.61
N GLY A 34 -1.28 18.54 9.29
CA GLY A 34 -2.21 17.41 9.33
C GLY A 34 -2.75 17.02 7.97
N GLU A 35 -2.71 15.71 7.67
CA GLU A 35 -3.29 15.14 6.45
C GLU A 35 -4.76 14.82 6.65
N ALA A 36 -5.61 15.18 5.69
CA ALA A 36 -7.06 14.99 5.80
C ALA A 36 -7.51 13.51 5.66
N THR A 37 -6.59 12.59 5.39
CA THR A 37 -6.88 11.17 5.18
C THR A 37 -6.24 10.31 6.26
N ASN A 38 -6.98 9.29 6.72
CA ASN A 38 -6.38 8.23 7.51
C ASN A 38 -5.43 7.42 6.63
N LEU A 39 -4.28 7.01 7.17
CA LEU A 39 -3.35 6.11 6.51
C LEU A 39 -3.21 4.84 7.36
N PHE A 40 -3.58 3.70 6.80
CA PHE A 40 -3.59 2.41 7.51
C PHE A 40 -2.43 1.52 7.07
N ASN A 41 -1.95 0.67 7.98
CA ASN A 41 -0.90 -0.30 7.67
C ASN A 41 -1.34 -1.20 6.50
N GLY A 42 -0.50 -1.30 5.47
CA GLY A 42 -0.79 -2.08 4.26
C GLY A 42 -1.47 -1.30 3.14
N GLN A 43 -1.64 0.02 3.28
CA GLN A 43 -2.07 0.91 2.21
C GLN A 43 -0.89 1.37 1.34
N VAL A 44 -1.13 1.56 0.04
CA VAL A 44 -0.14 2.19 -0.84
C VAL A 44 -0.22 3.71 -0.72
N VAL A 45 0.95 4.35 -0.63
CA VAL A 45 1.11 5.79 -0.49
C VAL A 45 2.04 6.34 -1.56
N HIS A 46 1.99 7.65 -1.77
CA HIS A 46 2.86 8.40 -2.65
C HIS A 46 3.35 9.69 -1.96
N ILE A 47 4.29 10.39 -2.58
CA ILE A 47 4.66 11.74 -2.18
C ILE A 47 3.75 12.72 -2.94
N GLY A 48 3.11 13.66 -2.24
CA GLY A 48 2.36 14.74 -2.86
C GLY A 48 3.27 15.81 -3.47
N ALA A 49 2.69 16.73 -4.24
CA ALA A 49 3.44 17.87 -4.80
C ALA A 49 3.99 18.83 -3.72
N ASP A 50 3.46 18.74 -2.51
CA ASP A 50 3.91 19.43 -1.29
C ASP A 50 5.12 18.74 -0.61
N GLY A 51 5.52 17.55 -1.08
CA GLY A 51 6.65 16.80 -0.54
C GLY A 51 6.32 15.91 0.66
N TYR A 52 5.03 15.75 1.01
CA TYR A 52 4.58 14.91 2.12
C TYR A 52 3.89 13.63 1.65
N ILE A 53 3.76 12.65 2.55
CA ILE A 53 3.04 11.41 2.24
C ILE A 53 1.54 11.68 2.08
N ALA A 54 0.98 11.16 0.99
CA ALA A 54 -0.45 11.12 0.74
C ALA A 54 -0.90 9.72 0.28
N LEU A 55 -2.18 9.40 0.52
CA LEU A 55 -2.78 8.12 0.11
C LEU A 55 -2.89 8.02 -1.41
N SER A 56 -2.48 6.88 -1.99
CA SER A 56 -2.75 6.61 -3.41
C SER A 56 -4.20 6.15 -3.58
N THR A 57 -5.05 7.00 -4.15
CA THR A 57 -6.52 6.79 -4.17
C THR A 57 -7.06 6.07 -5.41
N ALA A 58 -6.24 5.78 -6.42
CA ALA A 58 -6.67 5.03 -7.60
C ALA A 58 -6.70 3.53 -7.30
N THR A 59 -7.22 2.74 -8.25
CA THR A 59 -7.19 1.27 -8.17
C THR A 59 -5.87 0.70 -8.69
N GLY A 60 -5.19 1.37 -9.62
CA GLY A 60 -4.03 0.84 -10.32
C GLY A 60 -4.38 -0.05 -11.52
N ALA A 61 -5.62 0.02 -12.00
CA ALA A 61 -6.13 -0.85 -13.07
C ALA A 61 -5.53 -0.56 -14.46
N ASP A 62 -5.02 0.65 -14.68
CA ASP A 62 -4.35 1.06 -15.92
C ASP A 62 -3.34 2.19 -15.66
N GLY A 63 -2.56 2.52 -16.69
CA GLY A 63 -1.56 3.59 -16.66
C GLY A 63 -2.09 4.96 -17.07
N THR A 64 -3.41 5.14 -17.12
CA THR A 64 -4.07 6.39 -17.55
C THR A 64 -4.96 6.94 -16.44
N THR A 65 -6.25 6.64 -16.45
CA THR A 65 -7.25 7.20 -15.51
C THR A 65 -7.12 6.59 -14.11
N ASN A 66 -6.64 5.34 -14.02
CA ASN A 66 -6.53 4.60 -12.77
C ASN A 66 -5.08 4.45 -12.30
N ALA A 67 -4.18 5.28 -12.82
CA ALA A 67 -2.75 5.28 -12.52
C ALA A 67 -2.43 5.63 -11.06
N PHE A 68 -1.25 5.20 -10.62
CA PHE A 68 -0.68 5.61 -9.34
C PHE A 68 0.33 6.76 -9.52
N PRO A 69 0.21 7.85 -8.74
CA PRO A 69 -0.98 8.32 -8.02
C PRO A 69 -2.05 8.89 -8.98
N THR A 70 -3.31 8.93 -8.53
CA THR A 70 -4.47 9.37 -9.33
C THR A 70 -4.26 10.78 -9.90
N GLY A 71 -4.64 10.99 -11.15
CA GLY A 71 -4.67 12.34 -11.76
C GLY A 71 -3.30 12.93 -12.13
N THR A 72 -2.23 12.13 -12.08
CA THR A 72 -0.88 12.52 -12.51
C THR A 72 -0.42 11.72 -13.73
N THR A 73 0.73 12.08 -14.31
CA THR A 73 1.37 11.36 -15.42
C THR A 73 2.07 10.07 -14.94
N LEU A 74 1.31 9.17 -14.28
CA LEU A 74 1.78 7.87 -13.75
C LEU A 74 3.19 8.01 -13.16
N THR A 75 3.35 8.78 -12.08
CA THR A 75 4.66 8.97 -11.41
C THR A 75 5.02 7.81 -10.48
N GLY A 76 4.07 6.89 -10.28
CA GLY A 76 4.20 5.72 -9.42
C GLY A 76 3.95 6.03 -7.95
N SER A 77 3.51 5.02 -7.21
CA SER A 77 3.43 5.09 -5.77
C SER A 77 4.79 4.88 -5.12
N LEU A 78 4.98 5.48 -3.95
CA LEU A 78 6.20 5.37 -3.16
C LEU A 78 6.39 3.94 -2.64
N GLY A 79 5.33 3.34 -2.11
CA GLY A 79 5.42 2.06 -1.44
C GLY A 79 4.24 1.80 -0.51
N VAL A 80 4.43 0.90 0.44
CA VAL A 80 3.39 0.47 1.38
C VAL A 80 3.62 1.07 2.76
N PHE A 81 2.64 1.78 3.29
CA PHE A 81 2.68 2.42 4.60
C PHE A 81 2.59 1.40 5.74
N MET A 82 3.47 1.52 6.73
CA MET A 82 3.62 0.57 7.84
C MET A 82 3.23 1.15 9.21
N GLY A 83 3.12 2.46 9.35
CA GLY A 83 2.77 3.13 10.59
C GLY A 83 3.43 4.49 10.74
N VAL A 84 3.23 5.11 11.90
CA VAL A 84 3.77 6.43 12.24
C VAL A 84 4.39 6.49 13.63
N GLU A 85 5.32 7.43 13.77
CA GLU A 85 5.87 7.91 15.03
C GLU A 85 5.68 9.44 15.07
N TYR A 86 5.04 9.95 16.12
CA TYR A 86 4.85 11.39 16.32
C TYR A 86 4.73 11.75 17.80
N VAL A 87 4.94 13.03 18.12
CA VAL A 87 4.65 13.56 19.46
C VAL A 87 3.20 14.02 19.47
N ASP A 88 2.38 13.41 20.32
CA ASP A 88 0.97 13.76 20.45
C ASP A 88 0.84 15.16 21.06
N ALA A 89 0.15 16.06 20.36
CA ALA A 89 0.05 17.47 20.74
C ALA A 89 -0.73 17.70 22.06
N THR A 90 -1.54 16.73 22.50
CA THR A 90 -2.36 16.85 23.72
C THR A 90 -1.60 16.36 24.94
N SER A 91 -0.91 15.22 24.82
CA SER A 91 -0.20 14.56 25.91
C SER A 91 1.28 14.90 25.98
N GLY A 92 1.87 15.40 24.89
CA GLY A 92 3.30 15.67 24.76
C GLY A 92 4.17 14.41 24.70
N GLN A 93 3.57 13.22 24.56
CA GLN A 93 4.29 11.95 24.59
C GLN A 93 4.61 11.45 23.18
N LEU A 94 5.76 10.79 23.04
CA LEU A 94 6.12 10.05 21.84
C LEU A 94 5.16 8.87 21.66
N THR A 95 4.44 8.87 20.54
CA THR A 95 3.42 7.90 20.20
C THR A 95 3.84 7.12 18.97
N PHE A 96 3.76 5.79 19.07
CA PHE A 96 3.89 4.87 17.94
C PHE A 96 2.51 4.32 17.62
N SER A 97 2.05 4.53 16.39
CA SER A 97 0.75 4.05 15.94
C SER A 97 0.86 3.28 14.64
N GLN A 98 0.08 2.21 14.52
CA GLN A 98 0.00 1.39 13.31
C GLN A 98 -0.72 2.11 12.16
N TYR A 99 -1.56 3.10 12.47
CA TYR A 99 -2.21 3.95 11.49
C TYR A 99 -2.06 5.42 11.86
N TYR A 100 -2.12 6.29 10.86
CA TYR A 100 -2.23 7.74 11.05
C TYR A 100 -3.71 8.13 11.13
N PRO A 101 -4.19 8.72 12.24
CA PRO A 101 -5.51 9.32 12.31
C PRO A 101 -5.53 10.63 11.51
N SER A 102 -6.52 10.81 10.63
CA SER A 102 -6.69 12.03 9.84
C SER A 102 -6.70 13.28 10.70
N ALA A 103 -6.12 14.36 10.19
CA ALA A 103 -6.02 15.68 10.82
C ALA A 103 -5.22 15.68 12.13
N THR A 104 -4.39 14.67 12.38
CA THR A 104 -3.41 14.72 13.46
C THR A 104 -2.33 15.73 13.10
N VAL A 105 -2.24 16.80 13.90
CA VAL A 105 -1.27 17.88 13.74
C VAL A 105 -0.02 17.55 14.56
N ALA A 106 1.17 17.86 14.03
CA ALA A 106 2.40 17.71 14.79
C ALA A 106 2.42 18.68 15.98
N ALA A 107 2.90 18.22 17.14
CA ALA A 107 3.20 19.14 18.24
C ALA A 107 4.20 20.21 17.79
N SER A 108 4.09 21.43 18.33
CA SER A 108 4.94 22.56 17.90
C SER A 108 6.42 22.22 17.95
N GLY A 109 7.13 22.43 16.83
CA GLY A 109 8.56 22.12 16.70
C GLY A 109 8.88 20.64 16.49
N THR A 110 7.89 19.78 16.28
CA THR A 110 8.05 18.35 16.00
C THR A 110 7.52 18.00 14.60
N ALA A 111 7.68 16.74 14.19
CA ALA A 111 7.23 16.21 12.92
C ALA A 111 6.48 14.89 13.11
N ILE A 112 5.63 14.54 12.14
CA ILE A 112 5.00 13.24 12.05
C ILE A 112 5.81 12.40 11.06
N LYS A 113 6.46 11.34 11.57
CA LYS A 113 7.25 10.42 10.76
C LYS A 113 6.39 9.24 10.36
N ALA A 114 6.39 8.92 9.08
CA ALA A 114 5.75 7.74 8.52
C ALA A 114 6.80 6.74 8.05
N PHE A 115 6.55 5.46 8.31
CA PHE A 115 7.40 4.37 7.87
C PHE A 115 6.79 3.71 6.63
N VAL A 116 7.58 3.59 5.57
CA VAL A 116 7.13 3.03 4.29
C VAL A 116 8.11 1.97 3.81
N VAL A 117 7.56 0.87 3.27
CA VAL A 117 8.32 -0.10 2.47
C VAL A 117 8.33 0.36 1.03
N ASP A 118 9.46 0.92 0.60
CA ASP A 118 9.69 1.54 -0.71
C ASP A 118 10.55 0.67 -1.66
N ASP A 119 11.21 -0.38 -1.14
CA ASP A 119 12.05 -1.28 -1.96
C ASP A 119 11.16 -2.01 -3.01
N PRO A 120 11.39 -1.76 -4.32
CA PRO A 120 10.58 -2.32 -5.39
C PRO A 120 10.75 -3.84 -5.54
N ASN A 121 11.71 -4.46 -4.85
CA ASN A 121 11.91 -5.91 -4.87
C ASN A 121 11.17 -6.64 -3.76
N VAL A 122 10.43 -5.95 -2.89
CA VAL A 122 9.62 -6.63 -1.86
C VAL A 122 8.39 -7.28 -2.47
N LEU A 123 8.13 -8.52 -2.05
CA LEU A 123 6.88 -9.23 -2.29
C LEU A 123 5.94 -8.99 -1.11
N PHE A 124 4.72 -8.59 -1.45
CA PHE A 124 3.66 -8.33 -0.50
C PHE A 124 2.64 -9.46 -0.57
N GLN A 125 2.22 -9.97 0.58
CA GLN A 125 1.08 -10.85 0.68
C GLN A 125 -0.19 -10.01 0.77
N VAL A 126 -1.21 -10.38 0.00
CA VAL A 126 -2.52 -9.73 -0.02
C VAL A 126 -3.59 -10.73 -0.43
N GLN A 127 -4.81 -10.56 0.10
CA GLN A 127 -5.95 -11.39 -0.24
C GLN A 127 -6.61 -10.91 -1.54
N ALA A 128 -6.99 -11.85 -2.41
CA ALA A 128 -7.86 -11.58 -3.56
C ALA A 128 -9.33 -11.51 -3.14
N ASP A 129 -10.12 -10.67 -3.83
CA ASP A 129 -11.55 -10.46 -3.55
C ASP A 129 -12.49 -11.53 -4.15
N GLY A 130 -11.91 -12.55 -4.78
CA GLY A 130 -12.61 -13.68 -5.37
C GLY A 130 -11.67 -14.85 -5.69
N ALA A 131 -12.22 -15.89 -6.31
CA ALA A 131 -11.48 -17.09 -6.67
C ALA A 131 -10.47 -16.79 -7.80
N MET A 132 -9.33 -17.46 -7.76
CA MET A 132 -8.25 -17.33 -8.75
C MET A 132 -7.85 -18.70 -9.29
N ASP A 133 -7.27 -18.71 -10.48
CA ASP A 133 -6.79 -19.90 -11.15
C ASP A 133 -5.26 -19.96 -11.20
N GLN A 134 -4.73 -21.17 -11.42
CA GLN A 134 -3.30 -21.40 -11.57
C GLN A 134 -2.69 -20.58 -12.74
N SER A 135 -3.49 -20.27 -13.75
CA SER A 135 -3.10 -19.44 -14.91
C SER A 135 -2.92 -17.96 -14.60
N ASP A 136 -3.40 -17.48 -13.44
CA ASP A 136 -3.26 -16.06 -13.06
C ASP A 136 -1.87 -15.74 -12.50
N ILE A 137 -1.10 -16.76 -12.12
CA ILE A 137 0.30 -16.55 -11.69
C ILE A 137 1.11 -16.04 -12.88
N GLY A 138 1.73 -14.86 -12.71
CA GLY A 138 2.45 -14.14 -13.77
C GLY A 138 1.61 -13.07 -14.47
N ALA A 139 0.29 -13.10 -14.35
CA ALA A 139 -0.58 -12.01 -14.78
C ALA A 139 -0.49 -10.81 -13.83
N ASN A 140 -1.12 -9.70 -14.23
CA ASN A 140 -1.25 -8.53 -13.39
C ASN A 140 -2.61 -8.50 -12.68
N THR A 141 -2.66 -7.74 -11.60
CA THR A 141 -3.88 -7.39 -10.85
C THR A 141 -3.72 -5.95 -10.32
N PHE A 142 -4.78 -5.43 -9.71
CA PHE A 142 -4.90 -4.09 -9.16
C PHE A 142 -5.79 -4.16 -7.90
N PHE A 143 -6.04 -3.04 -7.22
CA PHE A 143 -6.97 -3.06 -6.08
C PHE A 143 -8.42 -3.20 -6.52
N ALA A 144 -9.15 -4.13 -5.90
CA ALA A 144 -10.59 -4.35 -6.15
C ALA A 144 -11.43 -3.07 -5.94
N ALA A 145 -10.96 -2.16 -5.08
CA ALA A 145 -11.55 -0.85 -4.89
C ALA A 145 -10.48 0.22 -4.63
N ALA A 146 -10.78 1.45 -5.05
CA ALA A 146 -9.98 2.63 -4.75
C ALA A 146 -9.76 2.79 -3.24
N GLN A 147 -8.54 3.15 -2.84
CA GLN A 147 -8.24 3.40 -1.44
C GLN A 147 -8.83 4.75 -0.98
N SER A 148 -9.25 4.81 0.28
CA SER A 148 -9.79 6.01 0.91
C SER A 148 -9.46 6.06 2.39
N THR A 149 -9.83 7.18 3.04
CA THR A 149 -9.78 7.37 4.49
C THR A 149 -10.58 6.34 5.29
N SER A 150 -11.49 5.60 4.64
CA SER A 150 -12.33 4.56 5.25
C SER A 150 -11.90 3.14 4.87
N THR A 151 -10.83 2.99 4.06
CA THR A 151 -10.32 1.67 3.62
C THR A 151 -9.36 1.10 4.66
N GLY A 152 -9.86 0.95 5.90
CA GLY A 152 -9.09 0.43 7.02
C GLY A 152 -9.93 0.31 8.30
N ASN A 153 -9.38 -0.41 9.28
CA ASN A 153 -10.02 -0.64 10.56
C ASN A 153 -9.23 0.04 11.69
N THR A 154 -9.79 1.11 12.24
CA THR A 154 -9.17 1.93 13.30
C THR A 154 -8.92 1.18 14.62
N LYS A 155 -9.61 0.05 14.87
CA LYS A 155 -9.32 -0.80 16.04
C LYS A 155 -8.04 -1.60 15.86
N THR A 156 -7.75 -2.02 14.63
CA THR A 156 -6.57 -2.85 14.30
C THR A 156 -5.44 -2.08 13.65
N GLY A 157 -5.68 -0.85 13.18
CA GLY A 157 -4.73 -0.06 12.40
C GLY A 157 -4.43 -0.57 10.99
N ASN A 158 -5.04 -1.67 10.55
CA ASN A 158 -4.77 -2.30 9.26
C ASN A 158 -5.72 -1.82 8.16
N SER A 159 -5.19 -1.78 6.94
CA SER A 159 -5.93 -1.61 5.70
C SER A 159 -6.90 -2.76 5.50
N THR A 160 -8.00 -2.49 4.80
CA THR A 160 -8.94 -3.51 4.31
C THR A 160 -8.87 -3.69 2.80
N SER A 161 -7.79 -3.23 2.15
CA SER A 161 -7.60 -3.39 0.71
C SER A 161 -7.40 -4.86 0.34
N ALA A 162 -8.13 -5.29 -0.70
CA ALA A 162 -7.95 -6.55 -1.41
C ALA A 162 -7.48 -6.27 -2.85
N VAL A 163 -6.88 -7.27 -3.49
CA VAL A 163 -6.64 -7.22 -4.95
C VAL A 163 -7.81 -7.85 -5.70
N ASP A 164 -8.04 -7.37 -6.91
CA ASP A 164 -9.10 -7.84 -7.78
C ASP A 164 -8.78 -9.23 -8.34
N ALA A 165 -9.75 -10.14 -8.33
CA ALA A 165 -9.61 -11.49 -8.84
C ALA A 165 -9.70 -11.61 -10.38
N THR A 166 -9.65 -10.49 -11.10
CA THR A 166 -9.62 -10.48 -12.57
C THR A 166 -8.20 -10.65 -13.11
N THR A 167 -8.03 -11.58 -14.04
CA THR A 167 -6.79 -11.72 -14.82
C THR A 167 -6.55 -10.49 -15.71
N VAL A 168 -5.44 -9.78 -15.51
CA VAL A 168 -5.05 -8.65 -16.36
C VAL A 168 -3.76 -8.96 -17.12
N THR A 169 -3.83 -9.00 -18.46
CA THR A 169 -2.66 -9.18 -19.34
C THR A 169 -2.13 -7.86 -19.91
N THR A 170 -2.79 -6.73 -19.60
CA THR A 170 -2.32 -5.37 -19.89
C THR A 170 -1.62 -4.76 -18.69
N THR A 171 -1.25 -3.49 -18.77
CA THR A 171 -0.62 -2.76 -17.65
C THR A 171 -1.57 -2.67 -16.45
N ALA A 172 -1.06 -2.95 -15.25
CA ALA A 172 -1.74 -2.75 -13.97
C ALA A 172 -0.70 -2.70 -12.84
N ALA A 173 -1.11 -2.22 -11.66
CA ALA A 173 -0.20 -1.87 -10.56
C ALA A 173 0.59 -3.04 -9.97
N PHE A 174 0.03 -4.24 -9.93
CA PHE A 174 0.66 -5.38 -9.27
C PHE A 174 0.84 -6.56 -10.22
N ARG A 175 1.95 -7.29 -10.07
CA ARG A 175 2.15 -8.61 -10.69
C ARG A 175 1.95 -9.70 -9.65
N ILE A 176 1.20 -10.74 -10.01
CA ILE A 176 1.03 -11.95 -9.19
C ILE A 176 2.27 -12.83 -9.37
N VAL A 177 3.02 -13.05 -8.30
CA VAL A 177 4.28 -13.82 -8.33
C VAL A 177 4.06 -15.27 -7.94
N ALA A 178 3.22 -15.51 -6.93
CA ALA A 178 2.87 -16.86 -6.47
C ALA A 178 1.60 -16.83 -5.62
N ALA A 179 0.99 -17.98 -5.39
CA ALA A 179 -0.01 -18.13 -4.34
C ALA A 179 0.68 -18.25 -2.97
N ALA A 180 0.17 -17.56 -1.96
CA ALA A 180 0.59 -17.66 -0.57
C ALA A 180 -0.29 -18.62 0.25
N SER A 181 -1.55 -18.81 -0.18
CA SER A 181 -2.45 -19.88 0.27
C SER A 181 -2.78 -20.83 -0.90
N PRO A 182 -3.48 -21.95 -0.69
CA PRO A 182 -4.00 -22.75 -1.80
C PRO A 182 -4.81 -21.87 -2.78
N ILE A 183 -4.46 -21.91 -4.07
CA ILE A 183 -5.05 -21.01 -5.07
C ILE A 183 -6.56 -21.26 -5.30
N GLY A 184 -7.01 -22.50 -5.09
CA GLY A 184 -8.42 -22.88 -5.20
C GLY A 184 -9.28 -22.48 -3.99
N ASP A 185 -8.74 -21.72 -3.02
CA ASP A 185 -9.55 -21.08 -1.98
C ASP A 185 -10.50 -20.03 -2.61
N ALA A 186 -11.63 -19.74 -1.96
CA ALA A 186 -12.58 -18.74 -2.47
C ALA A 186 -12.02 -17.31 -2.49
N PHE A 187 -11.03 -17.03 -1.63
CA PHE A 187 -10.34 -15.76 -1.49
C PHE A 187 -8.86 -16.04 -1.18
N PRO A 188 -8.07 -16.51 -2.16
CA PRO A 188 -6.71 -16.94 -1.92
C PRO A 188 -5.81 -15.74 -1.56
N ASP A 189 -4.82 -15.99 -0.71
CA ASP A 189 -3.72 -15.06 -0.49
C ASP A 189 -2.72 -15.20 -1.63
N LEU A 190 -2.27 -14.07 -2.16
CA LEU A 190 -1.32 -13.96 -3.26
C LEU A 190 -0.06 -13.26 -2.77
N LEU A 191 1.09 -13.64 -3.32
CA LEU A 191 2.31 -12.85 -3.27
C LEU A 191 2.36 -11.97 -4.51
N VAL A 192 2.31 -10.65 -4.32
CA VAL A 192 2.34 -9.66 -5.37
C VAL A 192 3.56 -8.74 -5.26
N LYS A 193 3.95 -8.13 -6.38
CA LYS A 193 4.97 -7.08 -6.43
C LYS A 193 4.43 -5.88 -7.22
N ILE A 194 4.80 -4.67 -6.81
CA ILE A 194 4.49 -3.45 -7.58
C ILE A 194 5.23 -3.49 -8.92
N ASN A 195 4.49 -3.30 -10.01
CA ASN A 195 5.06 -3.32 -11.35
C ASN A 195 5.95 -2.10 -11.60
N PRO A 196 7.01 -2.26 -12.42
CA PRO A 196 7.77 -1.12 -12.93
C PRO A 196 6.86 -0.08 -13.58
N GLY A 197 7.12 1.21 -13.32
CA GLY A 197 6.25 2.31 -13.74
C GLY A 197 5.09 2.61 -12.78
N TYR A 198 4.70 1.69 -11.90
CA TYR A 198 3.75 1.97 -10.79
C TYR A 198 4.45 2.14 -9.44
N SER A 199 5.75 1.87 -9.36
CA SER A 199 6.60 2.24 -8.23
C SER A 199 7.48 3.43 -8.60
N SER A 200 7.48 4.49 -7.80
CA SER A 200 8.28 5.69 -8.02
C SER A 200 9.78 5.38 -8.08
N MET A 201 10.25 4.38 -7.33
CA MET A 201 11.64 3.92 -7.33
C MET A 201 12.10 3.26 -8.64
N THR A 202 11.15 2.92 -9.52
CA THR A 202 11.42 2.28 -10.81
C THR A 202 10.86 3.08 -11.99
N ASN A 203 10.28 4.25 -11.70
CA ASN A 203 9.70 5.10 -12.71
C ASN A 203 10.74 6.06 -13.26
N ALA A 204 10.65 6.36 -14.56
CA ALA A 204 11.46 7.41 -15.17
C ALA A 204 10.91 8.81 -14.87
N VAL A 205 9.63 8.91 -14.51
CA VAL A 205 8.93 10.16 -14.22
C VAL A 205 8.79 10.32 -12.71
N GLY A 206 9.21 11.48 -12.19
CA GLY A 206 8.96 11.92 -10.82
C GLY A 206 7.84 12.96 -10.75
N LEU A 207 7.42 13.28 -9.54
CA LEU A 207 6.56 14.45 -9.25
C LEU A 207 7.33 15.76 -9.37
#